data_AF-A0A3Q1GB60-F1
#
_entry.id   AF-A0A3Q1GB60-F1
#
_cell.length_a   1.000
_cell.length_b   1.000
_cell.length_c   1.000
_cell.angle_alpha   90.00
_cell.angle_beta   90.00
_cell.angle_gamma   90.00
#
_symmetry.space_group_name_H-M   'P 1'
#
loop_
_entity.id
_entity.type
_entity.pdbx_description
1 polymer ?
#
loop_
_entity_poly.entity_id
_entity_poly.type
_entity_poly.pdbx_seq_one_letter_code
_entity_poly.pdbx_strand_id
1 'polypeptide(L)'
;AVNNSQCFLSFPARSASQYVLTSGSCRNRCFELVELEPPNCRCDNLCKTYNGCCSDFDQLCLRTEGGYECSKDRCGETRNEQHACHCSDDCLTRGDCCTNYKKLCKGDTSWLQDECEDIKTAECPAG
;
A
#
# COMPACT_ATOMS: atom_id res chain seq x y z
N ALA A 1 -39.07 -14.57 -43.34
CA ALA A 1 -38.14 -13.98 -42.36
C ALA A 1 -38.31 -14.74 -41.05
N VAL A 2 -37.20 -15.22 -40.51
CA VAL A 2 -37.08 -16.20 -39.42
C VAL A 2 -37.60 -15.63 -38.10
N ASN A 3 -38.37 -16.39 -37.33
CA ASN A 3 -38.29 -16.26 -35.88
C ASN A 3 -38.49 -17.63 -35.21
N ASN A 4 -37.38 -18.10 -34.68
CA ASN A 4 -37.06 -19.47 -34.32
C ASN A 4 -37.25 -19.66 -32.81
N SER A 5 -37.69 -20.87 -32.47
CA SER A 5 -37.96 -21.45 -31.15
C SER A 5 -37.17 -20.90 -29.96
N GLN A 6 -37.90 -20.76 -28.85
CA GLN A 6 -37.36 -20.66 -27.50
C GLN A 6 -36.38 -21.81 -27.22
N CYS A 7 -35.10 -21.49 -27.08
CA CYS A 7 -34.13 -22.37 -26.42
C CYS A 7 -33.91 -21.85 -25.00
N PHE A 8 -34.55 -22.50 -24.03
CA PHE A 8 -34.16 -22.42 -22.62
C PHE A 8 -32.78 -23.08 -22.47
N LEU A 9 -31.72 -22.27 -22.43
CA LEU A 9 -30.45 -22.73 -21.89
C LEU A 9 -30.49 -22.53 -20.38
N SER A 10 -30.82 -23.61 -19.68
CA SER A 10 -30.64 -23.75 -18.25
C SER A 10 -29.14 -23.68 -17.94
N PHE A 11 -28.62 -22.47 -17.74
CA PHE A 11 -27.33 -22.31 -17.09
C PHE A 11 -27.48 -22.86 -15.67
N PRO A 12 -26.64 -23.81 -15.23
CA PRO A 12 -26.61 -24.13 -13.81
C PRO A 12 -26.28 -22.81 -13.11
N ALA A 13 -27.14 -22.40 -12.19
CA ALA A 13 -26.80 -21.35 -11.24
C ALA A 13 -25.47 -21.80 -10.63
N ARG A 14 -24.37 -21.19 -11.09
CA ARG A 14 -23.09 -21.31 -10.41
C ARG A 14 -23.39 -20.74 -9.04
N SER A 15 -23.61 -21.66 -8.10
CA SER A 15 -23.70 -21.38 -6.68
C SER A 15 -22.60 -20.38 -6.42
N ALA A 16 -22.98 -19.15 -6.07
CA ALA A 16 -22.07 -18.17 -5.52
C ALA A 16 -21.63 -18.78 -4.19
N SER A 17 -20.69 -19.72 -4.27
CA SER A 17 -20.03 -20.27 -3.13
C SER A 17 -19.39 -19.06 -2.47
N GLN A 18 -19.95 -18.70 -1.33
CA GLN A 18 -19.30 -17.92 -0.30
C GLN A 18 -18.04 -18.68 0.11
N TYR A 19 -17.05 -18.78 -0.80
CA TYR A 19 -15.71 -19.17 -0.42
C TYR A 19 -15.24 -18.05 0.46
N VAL A 20 -15.09 -18.37 1.75
CA VAL A 20 -14.58 -17.47 2.78
C VAL A 20 -13.16 -17.08 2.37
N LEU A 21 -13.05 -16.02 1.58
CA LEU A 21 -11.83 -15.52 0.94
C LEU A 21 -10.99 -14.69 1.93
N THR A 22 -11.05 -15.02 3.22
CA THR A 22 -10.50 -14.20 4.31
C THR A 22 -9.61 -14.98 5.27
N SER A 23 -9.20 -16.20 4.93
CA SER A 23 -8.15 -16.91 5.66
C SER A 23 -6.79 -16.32 5.30
N GLY A 24 -6.41 -15.22 5.96
CA GLY A 24 -5.12 -14.57 5.80
C GLY A 24 -5.13 -13.14 6.30
N SER A 25 -3.94 -12.57 6.48
CA SER A 25 -3.74 -11.22 7.01
C SER A 25 -2.72 -10.47 6.17
N CYS A 26 -2.90 -9.15 6.02
CA CYS A 26 -1.91 -8.27 5.41
C CYS A 26 -0.80 -7.80 6.35
N ARG A 27 -0.75 -8.32 7.59
CA ARG A 27 0.33 -8.02 8.53
C ARG A 27 1.69 -8.37 7.91
N ASN A 28 2.53 -7.35 7.74
CA ASN A 28 3.85 -7.44 7.09
C ASN A 28 3.80 -7.88 5.59
N ARG A 29 2.68 -7.67 4.91
CA ARG A 29 2.46 -8.04 3.50
C ARG A 29 1.89 -6.91 2.64
N CYS A 30 1.76 -5.72 3.19
CA CYS A 30 1.19 -4.58 2.48
C CYS A 30 1.99 -4.26 1.21
N PHE A 31 1.29 -4.21 0.08
CA PHE A 31 1.84 -3.93 -1.24
C PHE A 31 2.94 -4.91 -1.68
N GLU A 32 2.82 -6.18 -1.28
CA GLU A 32 3.70 -7.24 -1.76
C GLU A 32 3.69 -7.31 -3.30
N LEU A 33 4.86 -7.55 -3.89
CA LEU A 33 5.01 -7.65 -5.35
C LEU A 33 4.54 -9.01 -5.91
N VAL A 34 4.32 -9.98 -5.03
CA VAL A 34 3.94 -11.34 -5.42
C VAL A 34 2.43 -11.39 -5.69
N GLU A 35 2.05 -11.76 -6.90
CA GLU A 35 0.66 -12.04 -7.23
C GLU A 35 0.29 -13.44 -6.71
N LEU A 36 -0.54 -13.50 -5.68
CA LEU A 36 -1.10 -14.77 -5.20
C LEU A 36 -2.33 -15.15 -6.02
N GLU A 37 -2.36 -16.40 -6.46
CA GLU A 37 -3.53 -17.00 -7.09
C GLU A 37 -4.57 -17.42 -6.04
N PRO A 38 -5.87 -17.48 -6.41
CA PRO A 38 -6.90 -18.03 -5.54
C PRO A 38 -6.52 -19.44 -5.04
N PRO A 39 -6.81 -19.80 -3.77
CA PRO A 39 -7.82 -19.21 -2.89
C PRO A 39 -7.29 -18.18 -1.87
N ASN A 40 -6.00 -17.83 -1.90
CA ASN A 40 -5.41 -16.95 -0.89
C ASN A 40 -5.84 -15.49 -1.08
N CYS A 41 -6.05 -14.78 0.03
CA CYS A 41 -6.27 -13.34 -0.01
C CYS A 41 -4.97 -12.59 -0.34
N ARG A 42 -5.12 -11.49 -1.07
CA ARG A 42 -4.04 -10.67 -1.61
C ARG A 42 -3.82 -9.40 -0.78
N CYS A 43 -2.61 -8.87 -0.82
CA CYS A 43 -2.24 -7.60 -0.18
C CYS A 43 -1.48 -6.67 -1.13
N ASP A 44 -1.47 -6.99 -2.43
CA ASP A 44 -0.86 -6.19 -3.48
C ASP A 44 -1.74 -4.98 -3.85
N ASN A 45 -1.21 -4.09 -4.70
CA ASN A 45 -1.92 -2.88 -5.11
C ASN A 45 -3.18 -3.12 -5.96
N LEU A 46 -3.35 -4.31 -6.56
CA LEU A 46 -4.52 -4.65 -7.37
C LEU A 46 -5.57 -5.47 -6.63
N CYS A 47 -5.35 -5.81 -5.35
CA CYS A 47 -6.28 -6.68 -4.62
C CYS A 47 -7.72 -6.13 -4.60
N LYS A 48 -7.89 -4.79 -4.55
CA LYS A 48 -9.20 -4.14 -4.57
C LYS A 48 -9.89 -4.27 -5.93
N THR A 49 -9.13 -4.14 -7.02
CA THR A 49 -9.63 -4.29 -8.39
C THR A 49 -10.22 -5.68 -8.63
N TYR A 50 -9.59 -6.72 -8.05
CA TYR A 50 -10.03 -8.11 -8.18
C TYR A 50 -10.92 -8.59 -7.03
N ASN A 51 -11.30 -7.71 -6.10
CA ASN A 51 -12.08 -8.05 -4.90
C ASN A 51 -11.46 -9.23 -4.12
N GLY A 52 -10.14 -9.27 -4.04
CA GLY A 52 -9.34 -10.36 -3.46
C GLY A 52 -8.53 -9.95 -2.23
N CYS A 53 -8.73 -8.75 -1.68
CA CYS A 53 -7.96 -8.31 -0.51
C CYS A 53 -8.25 -9.15 0.74
N CYS A 54 -7.25 -9.30 1.62
CA CYS A 54 -7.52 -9.78 2.97
C CYS A 54 -8.44 -8.80 3.72
N SER A 55 -9.20 -9.30 4.70
CA SER A 55 -10.20 -8.50 5.41
C SER A 55 -9.62 -7.31 6.18
N ASP A 56 -8.34 -7.36 6.51
CA ASP A 56 -7.60 -6.34 7.26
C ASP A 56 -6.76 -5.40 6.37
N PHE A 57 -6.85 -5.52 5.03
CA PHE A 57 -6.06 -4.73 4.09
C PHE A 57 -6.22 -3.21 4.31
N ASP A 58 -7.45 -2.72 4.42
CA ASP A 58 -7.71 -1.29 4.59
C ASP A 58 -7.13 -0.76 5.90
N GLN A 59 -7.28 -1.52 6.99
CA GLN A 59 -6.77 -1.12 8.30
C GLN A 59 -5.25 -1.16 8.38
N LEU A 60 -4.61 -2.14 7.74
CA LEU A 60 -3.17 -2.36 7.85
C LEU A 60 -2.35 -1.64 6.80
N CYS A 61 -2.86 -1.49 5.57
CA CYS A 61 -2.10 -1.02 4.42
C CYS A 61 -2.50 0.38 3.96
N LEU A 62 -3.70 0.85 4.33
CA LEU A 62 -4.19 2.19 3.98
C LEU A 62 -4.33 3.07 5.24
N ARG A 63 -3.27 3.10 6.05
CA ARG A 63 -3.22 3.91 7.28
C ARG A 63 -3.23 5.40 6.96
N THR A 64 -3.98 6.17 7.74
CA THR A 64 -4.12 7.63 7.56
C THR A 64 -3.91 8.42 8.85
N GLU A 65 -3.72 7.75 10.00
CA GLU A 65 -3.48 8.43 11.27
C GLU A 65 -2.15 9.18 11.28
N GLY A 66 -2.06 10.27 12.05
CA GLY A 66 -0.87 11.13 12.07
C GLY A 66 -0.65 11.97 10.82
N GLY A 67 -1.47 11.78 9.77
CA GLY A 67 -1.31 12.46 8.48
C GLY A 67 -0.06 12.01 7.72
N TYR A 68 0.27 12.74 6.66
CA TYR A 68 1.36 12.40 5.71
C TYR A 68 2.60 13.27 5.87
N GLU A 69 2.62 14.15 6.87
CA GLU A 69 3.69 15.08 7.14
C GLU A 69 4.04 15.04 8.64
N CYS A 70 5.33 15.09 8.94
CA CYS A 70 5.79 15.37 10.28
C CYS A 70 5.43 16.79 10.69
N SER A 71 5.24 16.96 11.99
CA SER A 71 5.18 18.25 12.69
C SER A 71 6.33 18.34 13.69
N LYS A 72 6.62 19.55 14.21
CA LYS A 72 7.76 19.75 15.13
C LYS A 72 7.66 18.89 16.40
N ASP A 73 6.44 18.67 16.88
CA ASP A 73 6.14 17.85 18.06
C ASP A 73 6.25 16.34 17.81
N ARG A 74 6.26 15.89 16.55
CA ARG A 74 6.42 14.47 16.17
C ARG A 74 7.87 14.07 15.90
N CYS A 75 8.80 15.01 15.80
CA CYS A 75 10.21 14.69 15.57
C CYS A 75 10.77 13.89 16.76
N GLY A 76 11.23 12.67 16.51
CA GLY A 76 11.72 11.77 17.56
C GLY A 76 10.60 11.09 18.35
N GLU A 77 9.39 11.01 17.78
CA GLU A 77 8.26 10.31 18.41
C GLU A 77 8.60 8.84 18.73
N THR A 78 7.98 8.32 19.79
CA THR A 78 7.90 6.86 19.94
C THR A 78 7.04 6.31 18.82
N ARG A 79 7.53 5.25 18.18
CA ARG A 79 6.89 4.68 17.01
C ARG A 79 5.45 4.24 17.30
N ASN A 80 4.52 4.70 16.47
CA ASN A 80 3.12 4.29 16.47
C ASN A 80 2.80 3.62 15.13
N GLU A 81 2.63 2.29 15.14
CA GLU A 81 2.37 1.54 13.91
C GLU A 81 1.03 1.92 13.26
N GLN A 82 0.13 2.65 13.91
CA GLN A 82 -1.10 3.12 13.27
C GLN A 82 -0.87 4.35 12.36
N HIS A 83 0.25 5.07 12.51
CA HIS A 83 0.55 6.23 11.67
C HIS A 83 0.76 5.84 10.20
N ALA A 84 0.35 6.73 9.29
CA ALA A 84 0.54 6.57 7.85
C ALA A 84 2.02 6.60 7.45
N CYS A 85 2.80 7.42 8.15
CA CYS A 85 4.23 7.56 8.02
C CYS A 85 4.84 8.00 9.35
N HIS A 86 6.13 7.79 9.52
CA HIS A 86 6.81 7.92 10.81
C HIS A 86 7.74 9.12 10.87
N CYS A 87 7.90 9.65 12.09
CA CYS A 87 8.85 10.71 12.43
C CYS A 87 9.81 10.27 13.55
N SER A 88 9.84 8.96 13.84
CA SER A 88 10.75 8.31 14.77
C SER A 88 12.18 8.24 14.20
N ASP A 89 13.18 8.08 15.06
CA ASP A 89 14.58 8.06 14.61
C ASP A 89 14.96 6.83 13.76
N ASP A 90 14.16 5.76 13.79
CA ASP A 90 14.34 4.54 12.98
C ASP A 90 13.64 4.58 11.61
N CYS A 91 12.87 5.64 11.30
CA CYS A 91 12.05 5.63 10.09
C CYS A 91 12.88 5.54 8.79
N LEU A 92 14.12 6.08 8.81
CA LEU A 92 15.00 6.08 7.64
C LEU A 92 15.52 4.68 7.34
N THR A 93 15.87 3.90 8.37
CA THR A 93 16.35 2.52 8.20
C THR A 93 15.22 1.58 7.82
N ARG A 94 13.98 1.88 8.26
CA ARG A 94 12.77 1.14 7.88
C ARG A 94 12.15 1.58 6.56
N GLY A 95 12.56 2.73 6.02
CA GLY A 95 12.07 3.27 4.75
C GLY A 95 10.63 3.78 4.81
N ASP A 96 10.16 4.23 5.97
CA ASP A 96 8.75 4.61 6.19
C ASP A 96 8.57 6.01 6.81
N CYS A 97 9.58 6.87 6.69
CA CYS A 97 9.47 8.26 7.10
C CYS A 97 8.41 9.02 6.30
N CYS A 98 7.78 10.01 6.94
CA CYS A 98 7.07 11.05 6.17
C CYS A 98 8.07 11.79 5.27
N THR A 99 7.63 12.24 4.09
CA THR A 99 8.51 12.80 3.06
C THR A 99 9.23 14.08 3.51
N ASN A 100 8.63 14.84 4.42
CA ASN A 100 9.21 16.06 4.98
C ASN A 100 10.13 15.82 6.19
N TYR A 101 10.33 14.58 6.65
CA TYR A 101 11.07 14.25 7.88
C TYR A 101 12.49 14.85 7.91
N LYS A 102 13.27 14.63 6.84
CA LYS A 102 14.65 15.13 6.74
C LYS A 102 14.70 16.65 6.85
N LYS A 103 13.87 17.33 6.06
CA LYS A 103 13.74 18.79 6.07
C LYS A 103 13.35 19.33 7.44
N LEU A 104 12.31 18.74 8.06
CA LEU A 104 11.74 19.27 9.29
C LEU A 104 12.52 18.89 10.54
N CYS A 105 12.93 17.63 10.66
CA CYS A 105 13.49 17.06 11.89
C CYS A 105 15.02 16.93 11.88
N LYS A 106 15.67 16.95 10.71
CA LYS A 106 17.14 16.90 10.58
C LYS A 106 17.75 18.21 10.06
N GLY A 107 16.91 19.14 9.61
CA GLY A 107 17.35 20.46 9.14
C GLY A 107 17.85 20.48 7.71
N ASP A 108 17.56 19.42 6.93
CA ASP A 108 17.90 19.38 5.51
C ASP A 108 17.10 20.43 4.71
N THR A 109 17.58 20.75 3.52
CA THR A 109 16.84 21.59 2.57
C THR A 109 15.79 20.77 1.82
N SER A 110 14.81 21.49 1.26
CA SER A 110 13.82 20.86 0.39
C SER A 110 14.43 20.68 -0.99
N TRP A 111 14.21 19.53 -1.62
CA TRP A 111 14.65 19.31 -3.02
C TRP A 111 14.22 20.45 -3.97
N LEU A 112 12.99 20.97 -3.81
CA LEU A 112 12.49 22.12 -4.59
C LEU A 112 13.20 23.45 -4.34
N GLN A 113 13.89 23.60 -3.20
CA GLN A 113 14.60 24.82 -2.80
C GLN A 113 16.09 24.75 -3.10
N ASP A 114 16.60 23.59 -3.47
CA ASP A 114 18.00 23.39 -3.83
C ASP A 114 18.28 23.96 -5.23
N GLU A 115 19.55 24.29 -5.49
CA GLU A 115 19.97 24.74 -6.82
C GLU A 115 19.88 23.58 -7.82
N CYS A 116 19.57 23.91 -9.08
CA CYS A 116 19.56 22.93 -10.14
C CYS A 116 21.00 22.55 -10.50
N GLU A 117 21.37 21.29 -10.24
CA GLU A 117 22.70 20.74 -10.55
C GLU A 117 22.63 19.74 -11.71
N ASP A 118 23.66 19.76 -12.57
CA ASP A 118 23.79 18.82 -13.68
C ASP A 118 24.26 17.43 -13.17
N ILE A 119 23.34 16.45 -13.16
CA ILE A 119 23.66 15.06 -12.80
C ILE A 119 24.28 14.33 -14.00
N LYS A 120 25.62 14.25 -14.04
CA LYS A 120 26.37 13.64 -15.17
C LYS A 120 26.45 12.10 -15.12
N THR A 121 26.32 11.53 -13.93
CA THR A 121 26.41 10.08 -13.69
C THR A 121 25.37 9.68 -12.64
N ALA A 122 24.92 8.42 -12.66
CA ALA A 122 23.96 7.94 -11.67
C ALA A 122 24.56 7.93 -10.25
N GLU A 123 23.86 8.53 -9.29
CA GLU A 123 24.24 8.61 -7.88
C GLU A 123 23.38 7.65 -7.05
N CYS A 124 23.67 6.34 -7.14
CA CYS A 124 22.90 5.30 -6.46
C CYS A 124 23.61 4.83 -5.17
N PRO A 125 22.85 4.50 -4.11
CA PRO A 125 23.39 3.76 -2.95
C PRO A 125 23.96 2.38 -3.35
N ALA A 126 24.72 1.77 -2.45
CA ALA A 126 25.15 0.38 -2.60
C ALA A 126 23.95 -0.59 -2.61
N GLY A 127 24.04 -1.63 -3.43
CA GLY A 127 23.02 -2.69 -3.56
C GLY A 127 23.28 -3.91 -2.68
#